data_AF-A0A1A9KJV8-F1
#
_entry.id   AF-A0A1A9KJV8-F1
#
_cell.length_a   1.000
_cell.length_b   1.000
_cell.length_c   1.000
_cell.angle_alpha   90.00
_cell.angle_beta   90.00
_cell.angle_gamma   90.00
#
_symmetry.space_group_name_H-M   'P 1'
#
loop_
_entity.id
_entity.type
_entity.pdbx_description
1 polymer ?
#
loop_
_entity_poly.entity_id
_entity_poly.type
_entity_poly.pdbx_seq_one_letter_code
_entity_poly.pdbx_strand_id
1 'polypeptide(L)'
;MRRAALSLLSLAVLLAACGEQDKPTAAVSADFQKDLQARLIKAKPGEVIAIPAGTYHLDRGLSLKVDGVTLRGDGMDKTILSFRNQKAGAEGLLVDASDFTIENLAIEDSKGDALKVLGGKNIVIRNVRTEWTNGPATENGAYGLYPVQTENVLLEGNVAIGASDAGIYVGQSRNVVVRNNRAERNVAGIEIENTIGADVYDNVATGNTGGILVFNMPNLQQPGRGTRVYNNEVQGNNHDNFGHKGTPVASVPAGSGVVVNSNDDVEIFDNRIGDHKTANVIISSYYSTNYSDKATQPNFDPYPEGIYIHGNTFGPGGDSPDHLELKALKIAKFGLNGRLPDILWDGYMNQKKLVDGKLPEELAICIDNGEAGIVNVDGPNGYKNISTDMSSHRCKLKPLPKIEQAGLGEKGGKA
;
A
#
# COMPACT_ATOMS: atom_id res chain seq x y z
N MET A 1 -30.47 -20.78 -80.55
CA MET A 1 -29.99 -22.10 -80.07
C MET A 1 -29.73 -21.99 -78.58
N ARG A 2 -30.31 -22.92 -77.78
CA ARG A 2 -29.94 -23.39 -76.41
C ARG A 2 -29.80 -22.30 -75.30
N ARG A 3 -30.82 -22.13 -74.44
CA ARG A 3 -31.09 -22.78 -73.12
C ARG A 3 -30.14 -22.39 -71.97
N ALA A 4 -30.78 -22.19 -70.81
CA ALA A 4 -30.30 -22.23 -69.42
C ALA A 4 -29.96 -20.86 -68.80
N ALA A 5 -30.31 -20.53 -67.55
CA ALA A 5 -31.25 -21.08 -66.56
C ALA A 5 -31.36 -20.00 -65.46
N LEU A 6 -32.56 -19.78 -64.91
CA LEU A 6 -32.76 -18.99 -63.69
C LEU A 6 -31.99 -19.62 -62.52
N SER A 7 -31.30 -18.82 -61.73
CA SER A 7 -30.81 -19.23 -60.41
C SER A 7 -31.06 -18.09 -59.43
N LEU A 8 -32.04 -18.30 -58.55
CA LEU A 8 -32.31 -17.48 -57.38
C LEU A 8 -31.12 -17.58 -56.42
N LEU A 9 -30.48 -16.46 -56.10
CA LEU A 9 -29.54 -16.38 -54.99
C LEU A 9 -30.33 -16.03 -53.72
N SER A 10 -30.46 -17.03 -52.85
CA SER A 10 -30.93 -16.92 -51.47
C SER A 10 -29.89 -16.19 -50.62
N LEU A 11 -30.23 -14.99 -50.12
CA LEU A 11 -29.42 -14.24 -49.18
C LEU A 11 -29.69 -14.75 -47.76
N ALA A 12 -28.79 -15.59 -47.23
CA ALA A 12 -28.82 -16.04 -45.85
C ALA A 12 -28.27 -14.93 -44.94
N VAL A 13 -29.13 -14.39 -44.07
CA VAL A 13 -28.77 -13.47 -42.99
C VAL A 13 -28.15 -14.30 -41.86
N LEU A 14 -26.83 -14.17 -41.67
CA LEU A 14 -26.15 -14.67 -40.47
C LEU A 14 -26.34 -13.66 -39.33
N LEU A 15 -27.28 -13.95 -38.44
CA LEU A 15 -27.36 -13.31 -37.12
C LEU A 15 -26.14 -13.74 -36.30
N ALA A 16 -25.21 -12.81 -36.11
CA ALA A 16 -24.17 -12.94 -35.10
C ALA A 16 -24.81 -12.92 -33.72
N ALA A 17 -24.95 -14.09 -33.11
CA ALA A 17 -25.21 -14.23 -31.69
C ALA A 17 -23.94 -13.83 -30.94
N CYS A 18 -23.82 -12.54 -30.61
CA CYS A 18 -22.88 -12.10 -29.60
C CYS A 18 -23.37 -12.65 -28.26
N GLY A 19 -22.54 -13.49 -27.65
CA GLY A 19 -22.78 -14.06 -26.34
C GLY A 19 -23.02 -12.96 -25.31
N GLU A 20 -24.23 -12.95 -24.76
CA GLU A 20 -24.55 -12.25 -23.53
C GLU A 20 -23.68 -12.88 -22.43
N GLN A 21 -22.75 -12.10 -21.89
CA GLN A 21 -22.11 -12.48 -20.63
C GLN A 21 -23.24 -12.58 -19.60
N ASP A 22 -23.51 -13.79 -19.14
CA ASP A 22 -24.49 -14.11 -18.09
C ASP A 22 -24.20 -13.24 -16.86
N LYS A 23 -24.87 -12.08 -16.76
CA LYS A 23 -24.94 -11.33 -15.51
C LYS A 23 -25.80 -12.16 -14.57
N PRO A 24 -25.27 -12.67 -13.45
CA PRO A 24 -26.09 -13.42 -12.52
C PRO A 24 -27.27 -12.56 -12.06
N THR A 25 -28.47 -13.13 -12.15
CA THR A 25 -29.69 -12.40 -11.79
C THR A 25 -29.64 -11.93 -10.33
N ALA A 26 -30.37 -10.86 -10.00
CA ALA A 26 -30.42 -10.32 -8.64
C ALA A 26 -30.87 -11.38 -7.58
N ALA A 27 -31.71 -12.34 -7.98
CA ALA A 27 -32.13 -13.44 -7.13
C ALA A 27 -30.98 -14.43 -6.83
N VAL A 28 -30.23 -14.84 -7.86
CA VAL A 28 -29.05 -15.72 -7.73
C VAL A 28 -27.99 -15.07 -6.84
N SER A 29 -27.79 -13.76 -6.97
CA SER A 29 -26.86 -13.00 -6.13
C SER A 29 -27.29 -12.96 -4.66
N ALA A 30 -28.59 -12.74 -4.39
CA ALA A 30 -29.12 -12.71 -3.03
C ALA A 30 -29.07 -14.08 -2.32
N ASP A 31 -29.33 -15.16 -3.06
CA ASP A 31 -29.24 -16.52 -2.52
C ASP A 31 -27.78 -16.92 -2.23
N PHE A 32 -26.85 -16.56 -3.12
CA PHE A 32 -25.43 -16.75 -2.88
C PHE A 32 -24.93 -15.97 -1.64
N GLN A 33 -25.27 -14.69 -1.49
CA GLN A 33 -24.85 -13.91 -0.32
C GLN A 33 -25.33 -14.57 0.98
N LYS A 34 -26.58 -15.02 1.04
CA LYS A 34 -27.13 -15.71 2.22
C LYS A 34 -26.40 -17.02 2.51
N ASP A 35 -26.12 -17.82 1.49
CA ASP A 35 -25.37 -19.06 1.63
C ASP A 35 -23.95 -18.81 2.16
N LEU A 36 -23.21 -17.88 1.55
CA LEU A 36 -21.86 -17.54 1.96
C LEU A 36 -21.82 -17.01 3.40
N GLN A 37 -22.74 -16.11 3.76
CA GLN A 37 -22.87 -15.63 5.13
C GLN A 37 -23.15 -16.77 6.12
N ALA A 38 -24.06 -17.69 5.77
CA ALA A 38 -24.36 -18.84 6.63
C ALA A 38 -23.14 -19.77 6.80
N ARG A 39 -22.34 -19.97 5.75
CA ARG A 39 -21.09 -20.75 5.80
C ARG A 39 -20.04 -20.08 6.67
N LEU A 40 -19.83 -18.77 6.52
CA LEU A 40 -18.89 -18.00 7.37
C LEU A 40 -19.30 -18.03 8.86
N ILE A 41 -20.59 -17.91 9.16
CA ILE A 41 -21.12 -17.96 10.54
C ILE A 41 -20.98 -19.35 11.16
N LYS A 42 -21.18 -20.41 10.38
CA LYS A 42 -21.16 -21.80 10.85
C LYS A 42 -19.80 -22.47 10.72
N ALA A 43 -18.80 -21.73 10.23
CA ALA A 43 -17.46 -22.23 9.94
C ALA A 43 -16.87 -22.90 11.19
N LYS A 44 -16.07 -23.93 10.97
CA LYS A 44 -15.30 -24.58 12.03
C LYS A 44 -13.80 -24.38 11.80
N PRO A 45 -12.98 -24.41 12.87
CA PRO A 45 -11.53 -24.39 12.70
C PRO A 45 -11.04 -25.50 11.77
N GLY A 46 -10.15 -25.14 10.84
CA GLY A 46 -9.63 -26.00 9.78
C GLY A 46 -10.52 -26.07 8.53
N GLU A 47 -11.68 -25.41 8.50
CA GLU A 47 -12.58 -25.43 7.35
C GLU A 47 -12.04 -24.60 6.19
N VAL A 48 -12.19 -25.15 4.97
CA VAL A 48 -11.97 -24.43 3.72
C VAL A 48 -13.32 -24.06 3.13
N ILE A 49 -13.61 -22.77 3.10
CA ILE A 49 -14.78 -22.21 2.43
C ILE A 49 -14.38 -21.90 0.98
N ALA A 50 -14.65 -22.84 0.08
CA ALA A 50 -14.47 -22.63 -1.36
C ALA A 50 -15.57 -21.75 -1.95
N ILE A 51 -15.18 -20.79 -2.78
CA ILE A 51 -16.04 -19.93 -3.59
C ILE A 51 -15.70 -20.16 -5.07
N PRO A 52 -16.55 -20.85 -5.84
CA PRO A 52 -16.24 -21.18 -7.21
C PRO A 52 -16.14 -19.94 -8.10
N ALA A 53 -15.53 -20.08 -9.27
CA ALA A 53 -15.50 -19.04 -10.29
C ALA A 53 -16.90 -18.46 -10.57
N GLY A 54 -16.99 -17.14 -10.64
CA GLY A 54 -18.22 -16.39 -10.79
C GLY A 54 -18.06 -14.95 -10.31
N THR A 55 -18.96 -14.08 -10.75
CA THR A 55 -19.11 -12.71 -10.21
C THR A 55 -20.34 -12.67 -9.33
N TYR A 56 -20.14 -12.41 -8.04
CA TYR A 56 -21.20 -12.43 -7.05
C TYR A 56 -21.47 -11.00 -6.60
N HIS A 57 -22.71 -10.54 -6.77
CA HIS A 57 -23.09 -9.20 -6.33
C HIS A 57 -23.59 -9.25 -4.88
N LEU A 58 -22.90 -8.54 -4.00
CA LEU A 58 -23.22 -8.46 -2.58
C LEU A 58 -23.74 -7.06 -2.25
N ASP A 59 -24.82 -6.99 -1.48
CA ASP A 59 -25.39 -5.74 -0.99
C ASP A 59 -25.14 -5.53 0.53
N ARG A 60 -24.46 -6.47 1.19
CA ARG A 60 -24.07 -6.38 2.60
C ARG A 60 -22.67 -6.93 2.81
N GLY A 61 -21.94 -6.32 3.74
CA GLY A 61 -20.62 -6.82 4.16
C GLY A 61 -20.67 -8.26 4.70
N LEU A 62 -19.55 -8.95 4.57
CA LEU A 62 -19.30 -10.29 5.11
C LEU A 62 -18.50 -10.20 6.41
N SER A 63 -18.66 -11.20 7.28
CA SER A 63 -17.84 -11.28 8.50
C SER A 63 -17.45 -12.71 8.85
N LEU A 64 -16.26 -12.86 9.43
CA LEU A 64 -15.71 -14.11 9.94
C LEU A 64 -15.07 -13.87 11.31
N LYS A 65 -15.39 -14.73 12.27
CA LYS A 65 -14.84 -14.68 13.64
C LYS A 65 -14.23 -15.99 14.13
N VAL A 66 -14.12 -16.97 13.23
CA VAL A 66 -13.69 -18.32 13.58
C VAL A 66 -12.25 -18.50 13.13
N ASP A 67 -11.39 -18.86 14.07
CA ASP A 67 -9.98 -19.15 13.83
C ASP A 67 -9.79 -20.37 12.92
N GLY A 68 -8.67 -20.41 12.20
CA GLY A 68 -8.26 -21.58 11.42
C GLY A 68 -9.01 -21.78 10.12
N VAL A 69 -9.74 -20.76 9.64
CA VAL A 69 -10.56 -20.85 8.42
C VAL A 69 -9.77 -20.38 7.19
N THR A 70 -9.93 -21.09 6.09
CA THR A 70 -9.44 -20.67 4.77
C THR A 70 -10.59 -20.27 3.87
N LEU A 71 -10.57 -19.05 3.33
CA LEU A 71 -11.48 -18.60 2.27
C LEU A 71 -10.75 -18.69 0.92
N ARG A 72 -11.26 -19.50 -0.02
CA ARG A 72 -10.53 -19.81 -1.27
C ARG A 72 -11.41 -19.62 -2.50
N GLY A 73 -10.94 -18.83 -3.46
CA GLY A 73 -11.49 -18.77 -4.81
C GLY A 73 -10.69 -19.59 -5.85
N ASP A 74 -11.09 -19.49 -7.11
CA ASP A 74 -10.46 -20.18 -8.25
C ASP A 74 -9.43 -19.30 -9.00
N GLY A 75 -9.22 -18.06 -8.54
CA GLY A 75 -8.31 -17.05 -9.09
C GLY A 75 -8.90 -15.64 -8.97
N MET A 76 -8.04 -14.64 -8.79
CA MET A 76 -8.47 -13.24 -8.62
C MET A 76 -9.25 -12.66 -9.82
N ASP A 77 -9.06 -13.24 -11.01
CA ASP A 77 -9.79 -12.86 -12.23
C ASP A 77 -11.01 -13.77 -12.51
N LYS A 78 -11.26 -14.75 -11.64
CA LYS A 78 -12.31 -15.77 -11.84
C LYS A 78 -13.37 -15.73 -10.75
N THR A 79 -12.97 -15.58 -9.49
CA THR A 79 -13.88 -15.48 -8.34
C THR A 79 -13.92 -14.03 -7.88
N ILE A 80 -15.04 -13.33 -8.13
CA ILE A 80 -15.20 -11.90 -7.85
C ILE A 80 -16.36 -11.68 -6.88
N LEU A 81 -16.07 -11.06 -5.74
CA LEU A 81 -17.06 -10.56 -4.77
C LEU A 81 -17.25 -9.06 -5.02
N SER A 82 -18.32 -8.69 -5.72
CA SER A 82 -18.60 -7.30 -6.10
C SER A 82 -19.60 -6.64 -5.15
N PHE A 83 -19.19 -5.54 -4.52
CA PHE A 83 -19.95 -4.76 -3.55
C PHE A 83 -20.50 -3.44 -4.14
N ARG A 84 -20.53 -3.30 -5.47
CA ARG A 84 -20.96 -2.07 -6.19
C ARG A 84 -22.27 -1.45 -5.68
N ASN A 85 -23.19 -2.28 -5.18
CA ASN A 85 -24.49 -1.85 -4.67
C ASN A 85 -24.64 -2.09 -3.16
N GLN A 86 -23.55 -2.03 -2.39
CA GLN A 86 -23.53 -2.26 -0.95
C GLN A 86 -24.46 -1.27 -0.22
N LYS A 87 -25.47 -1.81 0.45
CA LYS A 87 -26.47 -1.06 1.22
C LYS A 87 -26.14 -1.01 2.72
N ALA A 88 -25.39 -1.99 3.23
CA ALA A 88 -25.03 -2.08 4.65
C ALA A 88 -23.63 -2.67 4.89
N GLY A 89 -23.04 -2.30 6.02
CA GLY A 89 -21.62 -2.56 6.33
C GLY A 89 -20.72 -1.49 5.73
N ALA A 90 -19.55 -1.28 6.35
CA ALA A 90 -18.51 -0.45 5.79
C ALA A 90 -17.55 -1.32 4.94
N GLU A 91 -17.24 -2.53 5.41
CA GLU A 91 -16.27 -3.40 4.78
C GLU A 91 -16.90 -4.36 3.77
N GLY A 92 -16.10 -4.81 2.79
CA GLY A 92 -16.44 -5.97 1.96
C GLY A 92 -16.39 -7.26 2.80
N LEU A 93 -15.25 -7.51 3.44
CA LEU A 93 -15.05 -8.61 4.39
C LEU A 93 -14.31 -8.13 5.65
N LEU A 94 -14.94 -8.34 6.80
CA LEU A 94 -14.33 -8.14 8.13
C LEU A 94 -13.96 -9.48 8.77
N VAL A 95 -12.69 -9.66 9.11
CA VAL A 95 -12.17 -10.84 9.81
C VAL A 95 -11.64 -10.42 11.18
N ASP A 96 -12.03 -11.15 12.20
CA ASP A 96 -11.56 -11.02 13.59
C ASP A 96 -11.24 -12.44 14.08
N ALA A 97 -10.08 -12.95 13.66
CA ALA A 97 -9.69 -14.36 13.81
C ALA A 97 -8.16 -14.57 13.65
N SER A 98 -7.66 -15.67 14.20
CA SER A 98 -6.30 -16.18 14.00
C SER A 98 -6.27 -17.36 13.03
N ASP A 99 -5.07 -17.73 12.55
CA ASP A 99 -4.84 -18.84 11.63
C ASP A 99 -5.70 -18.73 10.36
N PHE A 100 -5.91 -17.50 9.89
CA PHE A 100 -6.78 -17.18 8.77
C PHE A 100 -6.00 -17.13 7.46
N THR A 101 -6.55 -17.76 6.42
CA THR A 101 -6.05 -17.62 5.06
C THR A 101 -7.16 -17.15 4.14
N ILE A 102 -6.88 -16.17 3.30
CA ILE A 102 -7.70 -15.83 2.14
C ILE A 102 -6.86 -15.91 0.88
N GLU A 103 -7.37 -16.59 -0.14
CA GLU A 103 -6.63 -16.73 -1.39
C GLU A 103 -7.46 -16.85 -2.67
N ASN A 104 -6.86 -16.39 -3.78
CA ASN A 104 -7.32 -16.61 -5.14
C ASN A 104 -8.73 -16.04 -5.45
N LEU A 105 -9.02 -14.81 -5.03
CA LEU A 105 -10.30 -14.13 -5.32
C LEU A 105 -10.13 -12.62 -5.43
N ALA A 106 -11.16 -11.93 -5.91
CA ALA A 106 -11.25 -10.47 -5.89
C ALA A 106 -12.37 -9.95 -5.00
N ILE A 107 -12.15 -8.77 -4.41
CA ILE A 107 -13.14 -7.97 -3.70
C ILE A 107 -13.19 -6.61 -4.40
N GLU A 108 -14.35 -6.26 -4.94
CA GLU A 108 -14.53 -5.06 -5.76
C GLU A 108 -15.56 -4.10 -5.17
N ASP A 109 -15.33 -2.81 -5.34
CA ASP A 109 -16.32 -1.74 -5.14
C ASP A 109 -16.99 -1.73 -3.75
N SER A 110 -16.27 -2.09 -2.68
CA SER A 110 -16.77 -1.93 -1.31
C SER A 110 -16.94 -0.45 -0.96
N LYS A 111 -17.93 -0.15 -0.11
CA LYS A 111 -18.22 1.24 0.31
C LYS A 111 -17.08 1.82 1.18
N GLY A 112 -16.48 0.99 2.01
CA GLY A 112 -15.30 1.25 2.82
C GLY A 112 -14.25 0.18 2.51
N ASP A 113 -13.53 -0.30 3.52
CA ASP A 113 -12.40 -1.22 3.34
C ASP A 113 -12.78 -2.50 2.59
N ALA A 114 -11.95 -2.96 1.65
CA ALA A 114 -12.27 -4.17 0.90
C ALA A 114 -12.10 -5.43 1.77
N LEU A 115 -10.90 -5.63 2.33
CA LEU A 115 -10.62 -6.67 3.30
C LEU A 115 -9.99 -6.07 4.56
N LYS A 116 -10.66 -6.22 5.69
CA LYS A 116 -10.11 -5.87 7.00
C LYS A 116 -9.89 -7.11 7.84
N VAL A 117 -8.67 -7.29 8.34
CA VAL A 117 -8.33 -8.30 9.33
C VAL A 117 -7.93 -7.57 10.61
N LEU A 118 -8.82 -7.59 11.59
CA LEU A 118 -8.64 -6.90 12.86
C LEU A 118 -8.20 -7.90 13.91
N GLY A 119 -7.03 -7.68 14.51
CA GLY A 119 -6.51 -8.60 15.50
C GLY A 119 -6.10 -9.94 14.90
N GLY A 120 -5.63 -10.83 15.76
CA GLY A 120 -5.31 -12.21 15.39
C GLY A 120 -3.85 -12.44 15.01
N LYS A 121 -3.50 -13.73 14.94
CA LYS A 121 -2.16 -14.22 14.67
C LYS A 121 -2.17 -15.16 13.48
N ASN A 122 -1.06 -15.24 12.72
CA ASN A 122 -0.87 -16.16 11.59
C ASN A 122 -1.87 -15.87 10.46
N ILE A 123 -1.73 -14.71 9.84
CA ILE A 123 -2.62 -14.23 8.78
C ILE A 123 -1.94 -14.38 7.42
N VAL A 124 -2.62 -15.01 6.46
CA VAL A 124 -2.14 -15.16 5.09
C VAL A 124 -3.15 -14.57 4.11
N ILE A 125 -2.70 -13.59 3.32
CA ILE A 125 -3.47 -12.97 2.24
C ILE A 125 -2.68 -13.21 0.96
N ARG A 126 -3.17 -14.11 0.10
CA ARG A 126 -2.43 -14.60 -1.06
C ARG A 126 -3.23 -14.48 -2.35
N ASN A 127 -2.66 -13.88 -3.39
CA ASN A 127 -3.33 -13.79 -4.70
C ASN A 127 -4.76 -13.22 -4.60
N VAL A 128 -4.93 -12.19 -3.77
CA VAL A 128 -6.20 -11.46 -3.64
C VAL A 128 -6.10 -10.15 -4.41
N ARG A 129 -7.14 -9.82 -5.19
CA ARG A 129 -7.28 -8.50 -5.82
C ARG A 129 -8.30 -7.65 -5.08
N THR A 130 -7.95 -6.42 -4.74
CA THR A 130 -8.91 -5.39 -4.30
C THR A 130 -8.94 -4.27 -5.31
N GLU A 131 -10.13 -3.83 -5.71
CA GLU A 131 -10.26 -2.80 -6.74
C GLU A 131 -11.53 -1.96 -6.59
N TRP A 132 -11.35 -0.63 -6.69
CA TRP A 132 -12.44 0.29 -7.02
C TRP A 132 -12.45 0.52 -8.52
N THR A 133 -13.36 -0.18 -9.19
CA THR A 133 -13.34 -0.39 -10.65
C THR A 133 -13.72 0.85 -11.45
N ASN A 134 -14.31 1.86 -10.80
CA ASN A 134 -14.56 3.18 -11.42
C ASN A 134 -13.30 4.07 -11.43
N GLY A 135 -12.18 3.56 -10.91
CA GLY A 135 -10.92 4.29 -10.82
C GLY A 135 -10.76 5.08 -9.51
N PRO A 136 -9.63 5.81 -9.38
CA PRO A 136 -9.32 6.58 -8.19
C PRO A 136 -10.35 7.68 -7.91
N ALA A 137 -10.92 7.65 -6.72
CA ALA A 137 -11.90 8.64 -6.28
C ALA A 137 -11.89 8.78 -4.76
N THR A 138 -12.13 9.99 -4.25
CA THR A 138 -12.13 10.27 -2.82
C THR A 138 -13.22 9.49 -2.08
N GLU A 139 -14.32 9.15 -2.75
CA GLU A 139 -15.42 8.34 -2.22
C GLU A 139 -15.15 6.83 -2.16
N ASN A 140 -14.03 6.36 -2.71
CA ASN A 140 -13.63 4.97 -2.60
C ASN A 140 -13.36 4.61 -1.13
N GLY A 141 -13.41 3.32 -0.83
CA GLY A 141 -13.00 2.85 0.48
C GLY A 141 -11.53 3.14 0.76
N ALA A 142 -11.23 3.32 2.04
CA ALA A 142 -9.91 3.76 2.48
C ALA A 142 -8.85 2.70 2.16
N TYR A 143 -9.07 1.46 2.62
CA TYR A 143 -8.04 0.42 2.54
C TYR A 143 -8.45 -0.76 1.66
N GLY A 144 -7.55 -1.17 0.76
CA GLY A 144 -7.72 -2.40 -0.02
C GLY A 144 -7.53 -3.64 0.87
N LEU A 145 -6.29 -3.95 1.21
CA LEU A 145 -5.94 -5.00 2.17
C LEU A 145 -5.53 -4.36 3.49
N TYR A 146 -6.20 -4.72 4.57
CA TYR A 146 -6.07 -4.03 5.85
C TYR A 146 -5.94 -4.99 7.06
N PRO A 147 -4.85 -5.75 7.18
CA PRO A 147 -4.42 -6.30 8.46
C PRO A 147 -4.00 -5.21 9.45
N VAL A 148 -4.59 -5.23 10.64
CA VAL A 148 -4.31 -4.26 11.70
C VAL A 148 -4.38 -4.91 13.07
N GLN A 149 -3.45 -4.54 13.95
CA GLN A 149 -3.31 -5.17 15.27
C GLN A 149 -3.04 -6.69 15.18
N THR A 150 -2.31 -7.10 14.14
CA THR A 150 -2.03 -8.51 13.80
C THR A 150 -0.59 -8.92 14.12
N GLU A 151 -0.36 -10.23 14.30
CA GLU A 151 0.98 -10.80 14.48
C GLU A 151 1.24 -11.93 13.47
N ASN A 152 2.44 -11.99 12.91
CA ASN A 152 2.86 -13.00 11.93
C ASN A 152 1.96 -12.98 10.69
N VAL A 153 2.24 -12.03 9.79
CA VAL A 153 1.40 -11.75 8.61
C VAL A 153 2.20 -11.97 7.33
N LEU A 154 1.59 -12.64 6.36
CA LEU A 154 2.08 -12.78 4.99
C LEU A 154 1.06 -12.17 4.01
N LEU A 155 1.47 -11.11 3.32
CA LEU A 155 0.77 -10.60 2.13
C LEU A 155 1.61 -10.91 0.90
N GLU A 156 1.14 -11.83 0.05
CA GLU A 156 1.87 -12.19 -1.17
C GLU A 156 1.04 -12.34 -2.45
N GLY A 157 1.60 -11.91 -3.57
CA GLY A 157 0.95 -12.08 -4.88
C GLY A 157 -0.34 -11.25 -5.06
N ASN A 158 -0.60 -10.28 -4.18
CA ASN A 158 -1.84 -9.52 -4.18
C ASN A 158 -1.80 -8.34 -5.15
N VAL A 159 -2.99 -7.84 -5.49
CA VAL A 159 -3.18 -6.66 -6.33
C VAL A 159 -4.12 -5.69 -5.61
N ALA A 160 -3.75 -4.42 -5.47
CA ALA A 160 -4.60 -3.40 -4.84
C ALA A 160 -4.68 -2.13 -5.69
N ILE A 161 -5.90 -1.73 -6.07
CA ILE A 161 -6.13 -0.68 -7.05
C ILE A 161 -7.21 0.31 -6.61
N GLY A 162 -6.87 1.60 -6.61
CA GLY A 162 -7.87 2.68 -6.48
C GLY A 162 -8.33 2.99 -5.05
N ALA A 163 -7.63 2.54 -4.01
CA ALA A 163 -7.97 2.85 -2.62
C ALA A 163 -7.79 4.34 -2.32
N SER A 164 -8.73 4.96 -1.60
CA SER A 164 -8.67 6.38 -1.22
C SER A 164 -7.69 6.67 -0.07
N ASP A 165 -7.15 5.62 0.54
CA ASP A 165 -6.04 5.68 1.48
C ASP A 165 -4.92 4.75 0.95
N ALA A 166 -4.69 3.60 1.57
CA ALA A 166 -3.68 2.64 1.12
C ALA A 166 -4.25 1.44 0.37
N GLY A 167 -3.61 1.08 -0.76
CA GLY A 167 -3.92 -0.16 -1.48
C GLY A 167 -3.64 -1.38 -0.61
N ILE A 168 -2.42 -1.46 -0.09
CA ILE A 168 -1.99 -2.47 0.87
C ILE A 168 -1.55 -1.77 2.16
N TYR A 169 -2.26 -2.01 3.25
CA TYR A 169 -1.99 -1.40 4.54
C TYR A 169 -1.64 -2.48 5.56
N VAL A 170 -0.62 -2.25 6.39
CA VAL A 170 -0.39 -3.04 7.60
C VAL A 170 -0.13 -2.11 8.78
N GLY A 171 -1.02 -2.14 9.78
CA GLY A 171 -0.98 -1.21 10.91
C GLY A 171 -0.84 -1.87 12.27
N GLN A 172 -0.16 -1.23 13.21
CA GLN A 172 -0.09 -1.67 14.62
C GLN A 172 0.25 -3.17 14.77
N SER A 173 1.08 -3.71 13.86
CA SER A 173 1.29 -5.16 13.72
C SER A 173 2.73 -5.56 14.04
N ARG A 174 3.00 -6.87 14.03
CA ARG A 174 4.33 -7.42 14.34
C ARG A 174 4.67 -8.59 13.42
N ASN A 175 5.94 -8.70 13.02
CA ASN A 175 6.45 -9.80 12.20
C ASN A 175 5.69 -9.93 10.86
N VAL A 176 5.89 -8.95 9.98
CA VAL A 176 5.11 -8.79 8.74
C VAL A 176 6.00 -9.02 7.53
N VAL A 177 5.49 -9.74 6.52
CA VAL A 177 6.09 -9.80 5.18
C VAL A 177 5.07 -9.36 4.14
N VAL A 178 5.46 -8.40 3.30
CA VAL A 178 4.71 -7.91 2.15
C VAL A 178 5.57 -8.13 0.91
N ARG A 179 5.24 -9.15 0.10
CA ARG A 179 6.06 -9.52 -1.05
C ARG A 179 5.32 -9.82 -2.34
N ASN A 180 5.96 -9.62 -3.49
CA ASN A 180 5.39 -9.98 -4.79
C ASN A 180 3.99 -9.38 -5.05
N ASN A 181 3.69 -8.22 -4.46
CA ASN A 181 2.39 -7.56 -4.64
C ASN A 181 2.47 -6.44 -5.68
N ARG A 182 1.31 -6.04 -6.20
CA ARG A 182 1.15 -4.91 -7.11
C ARG A 182 0.17 -3.89 -6.54
N ALA A 183 0.63 -2.67 -6.29
CA ALA A 183 -0.18 -1.59 -5.76
C ALA A 183 -0.20 -0.41 -6.74
N GLU A 184 -1.38 -0.07 -7.26
CA GLU A 184 -1.51 0.91 -8.33
C GLU A 184 -2.66 1.89 -8.10
N ARG A 185 -2.43 3.15 -8.48
CA ARG A 185 -3.49 4.17 -8.51
C ARG A 185 -4.21 4.37 -7.16
N ASN A 186 -3.52 4.11 -6.06
CA ASN A 186 -3.97 4.41 -4.69
C ASN A 186 -3.42 5.77 -4.24
N VAL A 187 -3.83 6.26 -3.08
CA VAL A 187 -3.10 7.37 -2.44
C VAL A 187 -1.74 6.82 -1.99
N ALA A 188 -1.72 5.88 -1.04
CA ALA A 188 -0.52 5.11 -0.70
C ALA A 188 -0.56 3.76 -1.43
N GLY A 189 0.49 3.40 -2.15
CA GLY A 189 0.59 2.06 -2.74
C GLY A 189 0.62 0.99 -1.65
N ILE A 190 1.68 1.03 -0.84
CA ILE A 190 1.87 0.17 0.33
C ILE A 190 2.16 1.06 1.54
N GLU A 191 1.48 0.83 2.66
CA GLU A 191 1.71 1.54 3.91
C GLU A 191 1.98 0.56 5.06
N ILE A 192 3.08 0.81 5.77
CA ILE A 192 3.48 0.14 7.00
C ILE A 192 3.36 1.16 8.15
N GLU A 193 2.28 1.07 8.91
CA GLU A 193 1.93 1.99 9.99
C GLU A 193 2.20 1.34 11.36
N ASN A 194 2.94 2.00 12.23
CA ASN A 194 3.19 1.60 13.62
C ASN A 194 3.50 0.09 13.79
N THR A 195 4.25 -0.50 12.87
CA THR A 195 4.50 -1.94 12.81
C THR A 195 5.92 -2.27 13.26
N ILE A 196 6.08 -3.33 14.05
CA ILE A 196 7.38 -3.76 14.59
C ILE A 196 7.87 -4.95 13.79
N GLY A 197 8.91 -4.73 12.99
CA GLY A 197 9.50 -5.74 12.13
C GLY A 197 8.66 -6.00 10.88
N ALA A 198 9.08 -5.45 9.75
CA ALA A 198 8.43 -5.67 8.46
C ALA A 198 9.46 -5.83 7.34
N ASP A 199 9.28 -6.84 6.50
CA ASP A 199 9.99 -7.02 5.23
C ASP A 199 9.04 -6.68 4.08
N VAL A 200 9.35 -5.62 3.32
CA VAL A 200 8.58 -5.16 2.15
C VAL A 200 9.44 -5.30 0.91
N TYR A 201 9.23 -6.35 0.11
CA TYR A 201 10.13 -6.65 -1.00
C TYR A 201 9.52 -7.29 -2.24
N ASP A 202 10.21 -7.18 -3.38
CA ASP A 202 9.74 -7.69 -4.68
C ASP A 202 8.33 -7.18 -5.06
N ASN A 203 7.92 -6.02 -4.55
CA ASN A 203 6.64 -5.41 -4.89
C ASN A 203 6.79 -4.40 -6.04
N VAL A 204 5.68 -4.18 -6.75
CA VAL A 204 5.54 -3.15 -7.78
C VAL A 204 4.56 -2.09 -7.26
N ALA A 205 5.05 -0.88 -7.00
CA ALA A 205 4.25 0.26 -6.54
C ALA A 205 4.32 1.38 -7.57
N THR A 206 3.27 1.52 -8.40
CA THR A 206 3.29 2.46 -9.54
C THR A 206 2.00 3.27 -9.70
N GLY A 207 2.14 4.50 -10.19
CA GLY A 207 0.99 5.36 -10.46
C GLY A 207 0.13 5.70 -9.24
N ASN A 208 0.64 5.55 -8.02
CA ASN A 208 0.00 6.01 -6.78
C ASN A 208 0.29 7.50 -6.55
N THR A 209 -0.22 8.09 -5.45
CA THR A 209 0.26 9.40 -4.98
C THR A 209 1.64 9.27 -4.34
N GLY A 210 1.78 8.31 -3.43
CA GLY A 210 3.02 7.85 -2.82
C GLY A 210 3.20 6.34 -3.01
N GLY A 211 4.43 5.89 -3.27
CA GLY A 211 4.73 4.48 -3.54
C GLY A 211 4.65 3.59 -2.30
N ILE A 212 5.65 3.69 -1.42
CA ILE A 212 5.74 2.91 -0.18
C ILE A 212 5.91 3.87 1.00
N LEU A 213 5.05 3.76 2.00
CA LEU A 213 5.02 4.62 3.18
C LEU A 213 5.36 3.80 4.43
N VAL A 214 6.26 4.32 5.27
CA VAL A 214 6.68 3.72 6.55
C VAL A 214 6.47 4.74 7.65
N PHE A 215 5.32 4.67 8.33
CA PHE A 215 4.78 5.76 9.13
C PHE A 215 4.65 5.36 10.59
N ASN A 216 4.86 6.33 11.48
CA ASN A 216 4.44 6.29 12.87
C ASN A 216 3.46 7.43 13.14
N MET A 217 2.28 7.05 13.59
CA MET A 217 1.20 7.97 13.95
C MET A 217 1.06 8.08 15.47
N PRO A 218 0.68 9.27 15.99
CA PRO A 218 0.35 9.43 17.39
C PRO A 218 -1.00 8.78 17.73
N ASN A 219 -1.23 8.60 19.02
CA ASN A 219 -2.41 8.06 19.68
C ASN A 219 -2.77 6.62 19.28
N LEU A 220 -1.76 5.82 18.93
CA LEU A 220 -1.90 4.40 18.63
C LEU A 220 -1.25 3.52 19.71
N GLN A 221 -1.58 2.23 19.68
CA GLN A 221 -1.25 1.29 20.76
C GLN A 221 0.25 0.98 20.87
N GLN A 222 1.01 1.16 19.79
CA GLN A 222 2.44 0.86 19.74
C GLN A 222 3.16 1.79 18.76
N PRO A 223 4.47 2.02 18.91
CA PRO A 223 5.30 2.55 17.85
C PRO A 223 5.63 1.45 16.83
N GLY A 224 6.02 1.86 15.63
CA GLY A 224 6.64 1.04 14.61
C GLY A 224 8.15 1.24 14.58
N ARG A 225 8.87 0.19 14.19
CA ARG A 225 10.32 0.19 13.95
C ARG A 225 10.77 -1.07 13.23
N GLY A 226 11.94 -1.04 12.62
CA GLY A 226 12.59 -2.23 12.07
C GLY A 226 11.99 -2.65 10.73
N THR A 227 11.73 -1.68 9.85
CA THR A 227 11.16 -1.93 8.52
C THR A 227 12.26 -1.97 7.48
N ARG A 228 12.28 -3.04 6.68
CA ARG A 228 13.20 -3.24 5.55
C ARG A 228 12.42 -3.14 4.25
N VAL A 229 12.74 -2.17 3.41
CA VAL A 229 12.14 -1.94 2.09
C VAL A 229 13.19 -2.27 1.04
N TYR A 230 13.04 -3.39 0.32
CA TYR A 230 14.08 -3.84 -0.61
C TYR A 230 13.61 -4.55 -1.87
N ASN A 231 14.42 -4.52 -2.93
CA ASN A 231 14.10 -5.16 -4.22
C ASN A 231 12.72 -4.77 -4.81
N ASN A 232 12.18 -3.60 -4.46
CA ASN A 232 10.91 -3.14 -5.01
C ASN A 232 11.13 -2.33 -6.30
N GLU A 233 10.13 -2.36 -7.18
CA GLU A 233 9.99 -1.41 -8.28
C GLU A 233 9.00 -0.32 -7.88
N VAL A 234 9.51 0.88 -7.58
CA VAL A 234 8.72 2.04 -7.15
C VAL A 234 8.86 3.12 -8.20
N GLN A 235 7.87 3.24 -9.10
CA GLN A 235 8.01 4.05 -10.31
C GLN A 235 6.79 4.91 -10.58
N GLY A 236 7.00 6.16 -10.98
CA GLY A 236 5.92 6.96 -11.58
C GLY A 236 4.73 7.25 -10.64
N ASN A 237 4.92 7.22 -9.32
CA ASN A 237 3.89 7.51 -8.32
C ASN A 237 3.57 9.01 -8.30
N ASN A 238 2.84 9.47 -9.33
CA ASN A 238 2.57 10.87 -9.65
C ASN A 238 1.08 11.23 -9.71
N HIS A 239 0.21 10.31 -9.26
CA HIS A 239 -1.23 10.55 -9.22
C HIS A 239 -1.53 11.67 -8.23
N ASP A 240 -2.48 12.53 -8.55
CA ASP A 240 -2.90 13.59 -7.64
C ASP A 240 -3.47 12.97 -6.36
N ASN A 241 -3.17 13.55 -5.21
CA ASN A 241 -3.66 13.05 -3.93
C ASN A 241 -5.19 13.20 -3.87
N PHE A 242 -5.90 12.08 -3.75
CA PHE A 242 -7.36 12.01 -3.67
C PHE A 242 -7.85 11.51 -2.30
N GLY A 243 -6.97 11.47 -1.30
CA GLY A 243 -7.29 11.07 0.05
C GLY A 243 -8.25 12.03 0.74
N HIS A 244 -9.01 11.50 1.70
CA HIS A 244 -9.93 12.34 2.48
C HIS A 244 -9.18 13.44 3.23
N LYS A 245 -9.61 14.69 3.06
CA LYS A 245 -8.97 15.83 3.74
C LYS A 245 -8.93 15.62 5.26
N GLY A 246 -7.77 15.85 5.85
CA GLY A 246 -7.52 15.69 7.28
C GLY A 246 -7.07 14.29 7.71
N THR A 247 -7.04 13.31 6.79
CA THR A 247 -6.33 12.06 7.02
C THR A 247 -4.81 12.28 6.86
N PRO A 248 -3.99 11.41 7.48
CA PRO A 248 -2.53 11.48 7.37
C PRO A 248 -2.03 11.40 5.94
N VAL A 249 -2.50 10.42 5.16
CA VAL A 249 -2.07 10.23 3.76
C VAL A 249 -2.44 11.39 2.85
N ALA A 250 -3.46 12.20 3.19
CA ALA A 250 -3.79 13.41 2.45
C ALA A 250 -2.69 14.51 2.56
N SER A 251 -1.71 14.34 3.44
CA SER A 251 -0.52 15.20 3.50
C SER A 251 0.63 14.73 2.60
N VAL A 252 0.54 13.53 2.02
CA VAL A 252 1.60 12.99 1.18
C VAL A 252 1.63 13.74 -0.15
N PRO A 253 2.75 14.39 -0.50
CA PRO A 253 2.89 15.08 -1.77
C PRO A 253 2.72 14.09 -2.93
N ALA A 254 1.96 14.45 -3.96
CA ALA A 254 1.97 13.66 -5.20
C ALA A 254 3.39 13.61 -5.78
N GLY A 255 3.80 12.48 -6.35
CA GLY A 255 5.17 12.35 -6.84
C GLY A 255 6.15 11.85 -5.80
N SER A 256 5.70 11.04 -4.83
CA SER A 256 6.57 10.51 -3.77
C SER A 256 6.90 9.04 -4.01
N GLY A 257 8.19 8.68 -3.97
CA GLY A 257 8.63 7.29 -4.07
C GLY A 257 8.43 6.53 -2.76
N VAL A 258 9.47 6.48 -1.93
CA VAL A 258 9.40 5.95 -0.55
C VAL A 258 9.29 7.11 0.44
N VAL A 259 8.37 7.04 1.40
CA VAL A 259 8.18 8.08 2.42
C VAL A 259 8.34 7.46 3.81
N VAL A 260 9.26 7.99 4.60
CA VAL A 260 9.41 7.68 6.01
C VAL A 260 8.86 8.85 6.82
N ASN A 261 7.91 8.57 7.73
CA ASN A 261 7.38 9.57 8.64
C ASN A 261 7.51 9.10 10.10
N SER A 262 8.33 9.82 10.89
CA SER A 262 8.48 9.62 12.34
C SER A 262 8.82 8.18 12.77
N ASN A 263 9.37 7.38 11.85
CA ASN A 263 9.63 5.96 12.07
C ASN A 263 11.12 5.72 12.31
N ASP A 264 11.40 4.74 13.17
CA ASP A 264 12.75 4.40 13.59
C ASP A 264 13.21 3.09 12.95
N ASP A 265 14.53 2.93 12.79
CA ASP A 265 15.14 1.69 12.30
C ASP A 265 14.53 1.29 10.93
N VAL A 266 14.75 2.11 9.90
CA VAL A 266 14.26 1.85 8.53
C VAL A 266 15.43 1.67 7.57
N GLU A 267 15.45 0.54 6.86
CA GLU A 267 16.46 0.22 5.87
C GLU A 267 15.83 0.18 4.47
N ILE A 268 16.32 1.01 3.55
CA ILE A 268 15.83 1.11 2.17
C ILE A 268 16.96 0.72 1.24
N PHE A 269 16.88 -0.46 0.61
CA PHE A 269 18.01 -0.99 -0.15
C PHE A 269 17.67 -1.82 -1.38
N ASP A 270 18.56 -1.81 -2.38
CA ASP A 270 18.43 -2.59 -3.61
C ASP A 270 17.09 -2.40 -4.37
N ASN A 271 16.41 -1.26 -4.15
CA ASN A 271 15.20 -0.92 -4.88
C ASN A 271 15.51 -0.21 -6.21
N ARG A 272 14.58 -0.27 -7.15
CA ARG A 272 14.56 0.58 -8.34
C ARG A 272 13.52 1.68 -8.14
N ILE A 273 13.95 2.91 -7.87
CA ILE A 273 13.07 4.03 -7.47
C ILE A 273 13.24 5.20 -8.44
N GLY A 274 12.16 5.71 -9.03
CA GLY A 274 12.28 6.79 -10.03
C GLY A 274 10.98 7.28 -10.65
N ASP A 275 11.14 8.23 -11.57
CA ASP A 275 10.06 8.90 -12.30
C ASP A 275 9.04 9.59 -11.38
N HIS A 276 9.52 10.12 -10.24
CA HIS A 276 8.71 10.77 -9.22
C HIS A 276 8.78 12.29 -9.33
N LYS A 277 7.64 12.98 -9.43
CA LYS A 277 7.57 14.43 -9.56
C LYS A 277 8.19 15.18 -8.37
N THR A 278 8.09 14.65 -7.15
CA THR A 278 8.55 15.29 -5.90
C THR A 278 9.90 14.79 -5.42
N ALA A 279 10.04 13.51 -5.08
CA ALA A 279 11.32 12.93 -4.63
C ALA A 279 11.30 11.40 -4.70
N ASN A 280 12.48 10.79 -4.80
CA ASN A 280 12.64 9.34 -4.75
C ASN A 280 12.46 8.82 -3.32
N VAL A 281 13.06 9.50 -2.35
CA VAL A 281 12.84 9.23 -0.92
C VAL A 281 12.50 10.52 -0.19
N ILE A 282 11.48 10.48 0.67
CA ILE A 282 11.14 11.56 1.58
C ILE A 282 11.31 11.07 3.02
N ILE A 283 12.07 11.81 3.82
CA ILE A 283 12.23 11.59 5.25
C ILE A 283 11.59 12.76 5.97
N SER A 284 10.62 12.48 6.82
CA SER A 284 9.82 13.50 7.48
C SER A 284 9.54 13.14 8.94
N SER A 285 9.30 14.17 9.72
CA SER A 285 8.81 14.14 11.09
C SER A 285 7.34 14.47 11.13
N TYR A 286 6.72 14.21 12.28
CA TYR A 286 5.36 14.61 12.61
C TYR A 286 5.10 16.10 12.36
N TYR A 287 6.10 16.95 12.58
CA TYR A 287 5.97 18.41 12.53
C TYR A 287 5.79 18.96 11.11
N SER A 288 6.09 18.15 10.09
CA SER A 288 5.96 18.52 8.68
C SER A 288 4.64 18.05 8.05
N THR A 289 3.69 17.59 8.86
CA THR A 289 2.45 16.94 8.40
C THR A 289 1.22 17.83 8.61
N ASN A 290 0.12 17.52 7.93
CA ASN A 290 -1.14 18.26 8.09
C ASN A 290 -1.87 17.99 9.43
N TYR A 291 -1.32 17.09 10.25
CA TYR A 291 -1.89 16.65 11.51
C TYR A 291 -0.97 16.96 12.70
N SER A 292 0.04 17.82 12.50
CA SER A 292 1.02 18.22 13.51
C SER A 292 0.41 18.98 14.71
N ASP A 293 -0.80 19.50 14.56
CA ASP A 293 -1.57 20.23 15.56
C ASP A 293 -2.38 19.31 16.51
N LYS A 294 -2.46 18.01 16.19
CA LYS A 294 -3.18 17.04 17.02
C LYS A 294 -2.43 16.82 18.35
N ALA A 295 -3.17 16.54 19.41
CA ALA A 295 -2.56 16.10 20.66
C ALA A 295 -1.87 14.75 20.44
N THR A 296 -0.70 14.54 21.04
CA THR A 296 0.02 13.26 21.00
C THR A 296 0.04 12.61 22.38
N GLN A 297 0.19 11.29 22.43
CA GLN A 297 0.48 10.57 23.66
C GLN A 297 1.86 10.97 24.22
N PRO A 298 2.08 10.94 25.55
CA PRO A 298 3.29 11.48 26.18
C PRO A 298 4.63 10.92 25.68
N ASN A 299 4.62 9.69 25.18
CA ASN A 299 5.81 8.96 24.72
C ASN A 299 5.85 8.79 23.19
N PHE A 300 5.08 9.57 22.44
CA PHE A 300 5.21 9.59 20.98
C PHE A 300 6.58 10.13 20.58
N ASP A 301 7.29 9.40 19.71
CA ASP A 301 8.50 9.90 19.07
C ASP A 301 8.14 10.51 17.72
N PRO A 302 8.26 11.85 17.55
CA PRO A 302 7.88 12.51 16.31
C PRO A 302 9.01 12.53 15.27
N TYR A 303 10.19 12.01 15.58
CA TYR A 303 11.39 12.13 14.75
C TYR A 303 11.68 10.83 14.01
N PRO A 304 12.13 10.88 12.74
CA PRO A 304 12.68 9.72 12.05
C PRO A 304 14.15 9.51 12.47
N GLU A 305 14.50 8.30 12.92
CA GLU A 305 15.84 7.98 13.41
C GLU A 305 16.32 6.61 12.89
N GLY A 306 17.64 6.43 12.76
CA GLY A 306 18.22 5.14 12.34
C GLY A 306 17.79 4.75 10.91
N ILE A 307 17.90 5.68 9.97
CA ILE A 307 17.50 5.49 8.58
C ILE A 307 18.73 5.13 7.75
N TYR A 308 18.68 4.00 7.04
CA TYR A 308 19.79 3.55 6.21
C TYR A 308 19.36 3.36 4.75
N ILE A 309 19.93 4.16 3.85
CA ILE A 309 19.63 4.15 2.41
C ILE A 309 20.89 3.71 1.65
N HIS A 310 20.86 2.55 1.01
CA HIS A 310 22.03 2.00 0.32
C HIS A 310 21.66 1.05 -0.83
N GLY A 311 22.53 0.86 -1.82
CA GLY A 311 22.32 -0.11 -2.90
C GLY A 311 21.16 0.16 -3.89
N ASN A 312 20.35 1.20 -3.68
CA ASN A 312 19.23 1.51 -4.56
C ASN A 312 19.69 2.08 -5.91
N THR A 313 18.96 1.74 -6.97
CA THR A 313 19.09 2.40 -8.27
C THR A 313 18.06 3.52 -8.37
N PHE A 314 18.53 4.76 -8.21
CA PHE A 314 17.69 5.95 -8.38
C PHE A 314 17.64 6.40 -9.84
N GLY A 315 16.41 6.50 -10.35
CA GLY A 315 16.08 7.16 -11.61
C GLY A 315 15.75 8.65 -11.39
N PRO A 316 15.33 9.36 -12.44
CA PRO A 316 15.06 10.79 -12.34
C PRO A 316 13.88 11.07 -11.39
N GLY A 317 14.04 12.02 -10.46
CA GLY A 317 12.99 12.49 -9.57
C GLY A 317 13.06 14.00 -9.31
N GLY A 318 12.01 14.63 -8.80
CA GLY A 318 12.04 16.00 -8.25
C GLY A 318 12.04 17.15 -9.25
N ASP A 319 11.57 16.96 -10.49
CA ASP A 319 11.46 18.06 -11.47
C ASP A 319 10.22 18.94 -11.32
N SER A 320 9.15 18.41 -10.72
CA SER A 320 7.87 19.10 -10.57
C SER A 320 7.23 18.78 -9.23
N PRO A 321 7.90 19.10 -8.10
CA PRO A 321 7.42 18.73 -6.79
C PRO A 321 6.04 19.30 -6.52
N ASP A 322 5.25 18.57 -5.75
CA ASP A 322 3.93 19.03 -5.33
C ASP A 322 4.05 20.12 -4.25
N HIS A 323 2.96 20.87 -4.03
CA HIS A 323 2.90 22.08 -3.19
C HIS A 323 3.72 23.28 -3.71
N LEU A 324 3.36 24.48 -3.25
CA LEU A 324 3.95 25.72 -3.76
C LEU A 324 5.36 25.95 -3.20
N GLU A 325 5.56 25.55 -1.95
CA GLU A 325 6.78 25.72 -1.18
C GLU A 325 7.93 24.91 -1.79
N LEU A 326 7.69 23.64 -2.13
CA LEU A 326 8.70 22.79 -2.77
C LEU A 326 9.00 23.25 -4.20
N LYS A 327 8.00 23.77 -4.94
CA LYS A 327 8.23 24.39 -6.26
C LYS A 327 9.10 25.64 -6.15
N ALA A 328 8.79 26.53 -5.20
CA ALA A 328 9.57 27.74 -4.95
C ALA A 328 11.00 27.39 -4.53
N LEU A 329 11.16 26.42 -3.62
CA LEU A 329 12.44 25.86 -3.22
C LEU A 329 13.23 25.35 -4.43
N LYS A 330 12.62 24.51 -5.26
CA LYS A 330 13.26 23.95 -6.46
C LYS A 330 13.80 25.06 -7.35
N ILE A 331 12.97 26.06 -7.66
CA ILE A 331 13.33 27.18 -8.52
C ILE A 331 14.46 28.01 -7.88
N ALA A 332 14.37 28.32 -6.58
CA ALA A 332 15.32 29.18 -5.90
C ALA A 332 16.72 28.53 -5.74
N LYS A 333 16.79 27.21 -5.54
CA LYS A 333 18.06 26.50 -5.27
C LYS A 333 18.64 25.76 -6.47
N PHE A 334 17.79 25.30 -7.38
CA PHE A 334 18.20 24.43 -8.49
C PHE A 334 17.84 25.02 -9.87
N GLY A 335 17.09 26.13 -9.91
CA GLY A 335 16.69 26.81 -11.13
C GLY A 335 15.47 26.21 -11.81
N LEU A 336 14.98 26.88 -12.87
CA LEU A 336 13.74 26.50 -13.58
C LEU A 336 13.79 25.06 -14.14
N ASN A 337 14.93 24.68 -14.72
CA ASN A 337 15.18 23.37 -15.32
C ASN A 337 15.86 22.38 -14.34
N GLY A 338 16.09 22.79 -13.09
CA GLY A 338 16.67 21.95 -12.06
C GLY A 338 15.68 20.95 -11.49
N ARG A 339 16.23 20.03 -10.69
CA ARG A 339 15.52 18.99 -9.96
C ARG A 339 15.91 19.05 -8.49
N LEU A 340 15.01 18.65 -7.60
CA LEU A 340 15.39 18.34 -6.22
C LEU A 340 16.31 17.10 -6.24
N PRO A 341 17.26 16.99 -5.28
CA PRO A 341 18.01 15.77 -5.05
C PRO A 341 17.10 14.56 -4.79
N ASP A 342 17.65 13.35 -4.93
CA ASP A 342 16.90 12.09 -4.79
C ASP A 342 16.16 11.98 -3.45
N ILE A 343 16.81 12.46 -2.39
CA ILE A 343 16.34 12.37 -1.02
C ILE A 343 15.94 13.76 -0.54
N LEU A 344 14.71 13.90 -0.07
CA LEU A 344 14.22 15.11 0.60
C LEU A 344 14.07 14.82 2.09
N TRP A 345 14.71 15.62 2.93
CA TRP A 345 14.57 15.54 4.38
C TRP A 345 14.04 16.85 4.95
N ASP A 346 13.09 16.75 5.88
CA ASP A 346 12.47 17.90 6.52
C ASP A 346 13.38 18.63 7.52
N GLY A 347 14.47 18.00 7.97
CA GLY A 347 15.49 18.58 8.85
C GLY A 347 15.17 18.51 10.34
N TYR A 348 14.05 17.91 10.74
CA TYR A 348 13.71 17.74 12.16
C TYR A 348 14.56 16.61 12.77
N MET A 349 15.09 16.89 13.97
CA MET A 349 15.88 15.92 14.74
C MET A 349 15.62 16.11 16.24
N ASN A 350 15.77 15.03 17.01
CA ASN A 350 15.54 15.05 18.44
C ASN A 350 16.71 15.71 19.19
N GLN A 351 16.58 17.01 19.47
CA GLN A 351 17.60 17.81 20.18
C GLN A 351 18.00 17.23 21.55
N LYS A 352 17.12 16.45 22.20
CA LYS A 352 17.39 15.85 23.52
C LYS A 352 18.32 14.63 23.44
N LYS A 353 18.45 14.01 22.27
CA LYS A 353 19.30 12.82 22.06
C LYS A 353 20.71 13.19 21.57
N LEU A 354 21.00 14.47 21.35
CA LEU A 354 22.30 14.90 20.86
C LEU A 354 23.42 14.66 21.88
N VAL A 355 24.55 14.16 21.40
CA VAL A 355 25.83 14.05 22.11
C VAL A 355 26.84 14.88 21.31
N ASP A 356 27.49 15.84 21.96
CA ASP A 356 28.42 16.80 21.32
C ASP A 356 27.83 17.51 20.08
N GLY A 357 26.53 17.79 20.12
CA GLY A 357 25.80 18.49 19.06
C GLY A 357 25.43 17.64 17.85
N LYS A 358 25.61 16.31 17.92
CA LYS A 358 25.24 15.36 16.85
C LYS A 358 24.37 14.24 17.40
N LEU A 359 23.52 13.65 16.55
CA LEU A 359 22.85 12.41 16.91
C LEU A 359 23.89 11.29 17.05
N PRO A 360 23.72 10.37 18.02
CA PRO A 360 24.44 9.10 18.04
C PRO A 360 24.37 8.40 16.69
N GLU A 361 25.43 7.66 16.33
CA GLU A 361 25.58 7.05 15.00
C GLU A 361 24.39 6.15 14.67
N GLU A 362 23.92 5.37 15.63
CA GLU A 362 22.78 4.47 15.50
C GLU A 362 21.43 5.17 15.23
N LEU A 363 21.31 6.46 15.52
CA LEU A 363 20.11 7.26 15.28
C LEU A 363 20.21 8.12 14.02
N ALA A 364 21.36 8.11 13.34
CA ALA A 364 21.61 8.97 12.19
C ALA A 364 20.77 8.57 10.96
N ILE A 365 20.66 9.50 10.02
CA ILE A 365 20.24 9.21 8.65
C ILE A 365 21.52 8.98 7.84
N CYS A 366 21.78 7.73 7.47
CA CYS A 366 22.94 7.32 6.70
C CYS A 366 22.59 6.97 5.26
N ILE A 367 23.39 7.48 4.33
CA ILE A 367 23.23 7.35 2.89
C ILE A 367 24.55 6.80 2.30
N ASP A 368 24.52 5.53 1.92
CA ASP A 368 25.59 4.80 1.22
C ASP A 368 25.09 4.35 -0.16
N ASN A 369 24.60 5.31 -0.95
CA ASN A 369 23.84 5.06 -2.19
C ASN A 369 24.50 5.71 -3.43
N GLY A 370 25.83 5.63 -3.52
CA GLY A 370 26.60 6.16 -4.66
C GLY A 370 26.47 7.69 -4.79
N GLU A 371 26.04 8.14 -5.97
CA GLU A 371 25.89 9.57 -6.32
C GLU A 371 24.60 10.20 -5.80
N ALA A 372 23.78 9.47 -5.03
CA ALA A 372 22.54 10.00 -4.49
C ALA A 372 22.76 11.29 -3.69
N GLY A 373 21.92 12.29 -3.95
CA GLY A 373 21.92 13.56 -3.25
C GLY A 373 20.79 13.67 -2.22
N ILE A 374 20.99 14.50 -1.19
CA ILE A 374 19.96 14.91 -0.24
C ILE A 374 19.74 16.43 -0.29
N VAL A 375 18.50 16.86 -0.07
CA VAL A 375 18.19 18.23 0.34
C VAL A 375 17.56 18.21 1.74
N ASN A 376 18.19 18.90 2.68
CA ASN A 376 17.57 19.26 3.95
C ASN A 376 16.86 20.60 3.76
N VAL A 377 15.54 20.61 3.92
CA VAL A 377 14.73 21.82 3.71
C VAL A 377 14.73 22.76 4.91
N ASP A 378 15.34 22.38 6.04
CA ASP A 378 15.47 23.20 7.25
C ASP A 378 14.11 23.61 7.86
N GLY A 379 13.18 22.65 7.94
CA GLY A 379 11.84 22.82 8.51
C GLY A 379 11.83 23.45 9.90
N PRO A 380 12.65 23.00 10.88
CA PRO A 380 12.67 23.59 12.22
C PRO A 380 12.97 25.09 12.27
N ASN A 381 13.71 25.62 11.30
CA ASN A 381 14.07 27.04 11.23
C ASN A 381 13.26 27.81 10.17
N GLY A 382 12.19 27.21 9.64
CA GLY A 382 11.32 27.84 8.65
C GLY A 382 11.97 28.02 7.29
N TYR A 383 12.70 27.01 6.82
CA TYR A 383 13.30 26.94 5.48
C TYR A 383 14.40 27.96 5.19
N LYS A 384 15.06 28.50 6.22
CA LYS A 384 16.05 29.58 6.08
C LYS A 384 17.41 29.09 5.59
N ASN A 385 17.84 27.90 6.02
CA ASN A 385 19.18 27.35 5.80
C ASN A 385 19.11 26.02 5.04
N ILE A 386 18.35 26.00 3.96
CA ILE A 386 18.26 24.84 3.07
C ILE A 386 19.67 24.44 2.62
N SER A 387 20.00 23.16 2.82
CA SER A 387 21.32 22.59 2.60
C SER A 387 21.25 21.35 1.72
N THR A 388 22.28 21.16 0.90
CA THR A 388 22.55 19.90 0.18
C THR A 388 23.83 19.24 0.69
N ASP A 389 24.36 19.70 1.83
CA ASP A 389 25.51 19.09 2.46
C ASP A 389 25.18 17.66 2.92
N MET A 390 25.99 16.73 2.43
CA MET A 390 25.88 15.30 2.68
C MET A 390 26.91 14.81 3.68
N SER A 391 27.81 15.67 4.16
CA SER A 391 28.95 15.28 4.99
C SER A 391 28.55 14.47 6.22
N SER A 392 27.48 14.87 6.91
CA SER A 392 26.92 14.17 8.08
C SER A 392 26.12 12.92 7.75
N HIS A 393 25.78 12.70 6.49
CA HIS A 393 24.96 11.59 6.02
C HIS A 393 25.77 10.50 5.33
N ARG A 394 27.05 10.74 5.01
CA ARG A 394 27.97 9.72 4.47
C ARG A 394 28.47 8.81 5.59
N CYS A 395 27.59 7.93 6.05
CA CYS A 395 27.83 6.94 7.09
C CYS A 395 27.17 5.61 6.73
N LYS A 396 27.34 4.60 7.59
CA LYS A 396 26.69 3.28 7.45
C LYS A 396 26.05 2.91 8.76
N LEU A 397 24.88 2.28 8.70
CA LEU A 397 24.27 1.64 9.87
C LEU A 397 24.44 0.12 9.78
N LYS A 398 24.23 -0.55 10.91
CA LYS A 398 24.13 -2.01 10.92
C LYS A 398 22.86 -2.43 10.17
N PRO A 399 22.93 -3.33 9.17
CA PRO A 399 21.74 -3.85 8.51
C PRO A 399 20.75 -4.47 9.49
N LEU A 400 19.46 -4.28 9.22
CA LEU A 400 18.39 -4.80 10.06
C LEU A 400 18.24 -6.31 9.85
N PRO A 401 17.92 -7.06 10.93
CA PRO A 401 17.69 -8.50 10.81
C PRO A 401 16.50 -8.77 9.88
N LYS A 402 16.60 -9.85 9.10
CA LYS A 402 15.50 -10.34 8.28
C LYS A 402 14.33 -10.77 9.17
N ILE A 403 13.11 -10.59 8.68
CA ILE A 403 11.90 -11.09 9.33
C ILE A 403 11.75 -12.59 9.09
N GLU A 404 11.63 -13.37 10.18
CA GLU A 404 11.42 -14.82 10.13
C GLU A 404 9.92 -15.14 10.29
N GLN A 405 9.31 -15.66 9.23
CA GLN A 405 7.93 -16.15 9.31
C GLN A 405 7.90 -17.57 9.86
N ALA A 406 7.37 -17.74 11.05
CA ALA A 406 7.12 -19.06 11.60
C ALA A 406 5.91 -19.71 10.88
N GLY A 407 6.15 -20.76 10.10
CA GLY A 407 5.11 -21.71 9.68
C GLY A 407 4.12 -21.25 8.60
N LEU A 408 4.29 -20.07 7.99
CA LEU A 408 3.37 -19.53 6.98
C LEU A 408 3.74 -19.86 5.51
N GLY A 409 4.93 -20.45 5.27
CA GLY A 409 5.57 -20.46 3.94
C GLY A 409 5.72 -21.80 3.19
N GLU A 410 5.29 -22.96 3.70
CA GLU A 410 5.66 -24.27 3.08
C GLU A 410 4.53 -25.29 2.88
N LYS A 411 3.25 -24.89 2.81
CA LYS A 411 2.15 -25.82 2.50
C LYS A 411 1.64 -25.77 1.05
N GLY A 412 2.40 -25.18 0.13
CA GLY A 412 2.04 -25.12 -1.29
C GLY A 412 3.04 -25.85 -2.17
N GLY A 413 2.75 -27.10 -2.54
CA GLY A 413 3.39 -27.72 -3.71
C GLY A 413 3.75 -29.20 -3.64
N LYS A 414 2.76 -30.09 -3.51
CA LYS A 414 2.65 -31.32 -4.33
C LYS A 414 1.18 -31.72 -4.41
N ALA A 415 0.53 -31.35 -5.52
CA ALA A 415 -0.59 -32.09 -6.09
C ALA A 415 -0.23 -32.35 -7.55
#